data_AF-A0A352UVC0-F1
#
_entry.id   AF-A0A352UVC0-F1
#
_cell.length_a   1.000
_cell.length_b   1.000
_cell.length_c   1.000
_cell.angle_alpha   90.00
_cell.angle_beta   90.00
_cell.angle_gamma   90.00
#
_symmetry.space_group_name_H-M   'P 1'
#
loop_
_entity.id
_entity.type
_entity.pdbx_description
1 polymer ?
#
loop_
_entity_poly.entity_id
_entity_poly.type
_entity_poly.pdbx_seq_one_letter_code
_entity_poly.pdbx_strand_id
1 'polypeptide(L)'
;MKAWHIFIHSVRQVFGNFNAALRMSAAIYVAQAAIALAFGPPVPVAGTEAAQTPEGLFGLAVTVFAFLVGSLWIAVAWHRYVLRVEDAPGAVPPFHGARMADYFVKSILIGLIAGAVGAVVGMLVAFLLVPLMGPAAGSLVPMVVMVPVFVVLYRFSAILPGIAMGEPVRFTAGWEATAGETGTMVGLAAISALASVLLGLPLLMLGGILALLWEFLANWVQLMVGISILTTLYGHYIEKRALV
;
A
#
# COMPACT_ATOMS: atom_id res chain seq x y z
N MET A 1 7.52 -19.90 9.21
CA MET A 1 8.45 -18.77 8.99
C MET A 1 7.81 -17.49 9.52
N LYS A 2 8.56 -16.56 10.14
CA LYS A 2 8.00 -15.34 10.76
C LYS A 2 7.20 -14.46 9.79
N ALA A 3 7.68 -14.34 8.54
CA ALA A 3 7.00 -13.59 7.48
C ALA A 3 5.56 -14.06 7.22
N TRP A 4 5.34 -15.38 7.23
CA TRP A 4 4.01 -15.97 7.07
C TRP A 4 3.09 -15.61 8.24
N HIS A 5 3.59 -15.65 9.48
CA HIS A 5 2.80 -15.26 10.65
C HIS A 5 2.41 -13.78 10.60
N ILE A 6 3.33 -12.88 10.21
CA ILE A 6 3.03 -11.45 10.03
C ILE A 6 1.93 -11.26 8.98
N PHE A 7 2.06 -11.91 7.82
CA PHE A 7 1.09 -11.79 6.74
C PHE A 7 -0.29 -12.32 7.16
N ILE A 8 -0.36 -13.53 7.72
CA ILE A 8 -1.62 -14.13 8.15
C ILE A 8 -2.26 -13.36 9.31
N HIS A 9 -1.46 -12.87 10.27
CA HIS A 9 -1.97 -11.99 11.32
C HIS A 9 -2.59 -10.72 10.72
N SER A 10 -1.94 -10.12 9.72
CA SER A 10 -2.46 -8.93 9.02
C SER A 10 -3.79 -9.20 8.30
N VAL A 11 -3.89 -10.35 7.63
CA VAL A 11 -5.14 -10.81 6.99
C VAL A 11 -6.23 -11.04 8.04
N ARG A 12 -5.92 -11.73 9.14
CA ARG A 12 -6.85 -11.95 10.25
C ARG A 12 -7.27 -10.66 10.94
N GLN A 13 -6.41 -9.65 10.99
CA GLN A 13 -6.75 -8.35 11.56
C GLN A 13 -7.88 -7.69 10.76
N VAL A 14 -7.85 -7.78 9.42
CA VAL A 14 -8.90 -7.25 8.54
C VAL A 14 -10.17 -8.10 8.63
N PHE A 15 -10.07 -9.40 8.34
CA PHE A 15 -11.25 -10.26 8.21
C PHE A 15 -11.84 -10.72 9.55
N GLY A 16 -11.03 -10.79 10.61
CA GLY A 16 -11.50 -11.02 11.97
C GLY A 16 -12.21 -9.81 12.57
N ASN A 17 -11.95 -8.61 12.04
CA ASN A 17 -12.64 -7.37 12.39
C ASN A 17 -13.39 -6.79 11.18
N PHE A 18 -14.00 -7.64 10.35
CA PHE A 18 -14.52 -7.23 9.05
C PHE A 18 -15.53 -6.08 9.12
N ASN A 19 -16.42 -6.10 10.12
CA ASN A 19 -17.37 -5.01 10.33
C ASN A 19 -16.67 -3.66 10.58
N ALA A 20 -15.66 -3.66 11.45
CA ALA A 20 -14.87 -2.45 11.71
C ALA A 20 -14.06 -2.03 10.49
N ALA A 21 -13.46 -2.98 9.76
CA ALA A 21 -12.76 -2.70 8.51
C ALA A 21 -13.67 -1.96 7.51
N LEU A 22 -14.92 -2.40 7.36
CA LEU A 22 -15.90 -1.70 6.52
C LEU A 22 -16.30 -0.33 7.10
N ARG A 23 -16.59 -0.22 8.39
CA ARG A 23 -16.95 1.07 9.03
C ARG A 23 -15.85 2.12 8.90
N MET A 24 -14.59 1.69 8.94
CA MET A 24 -13.43 2.59 8.85
C MET A 24 -13.06 2.96 7.41
N SER A 25 -13.52 2.22 6.40
CA SER A 25 -13.01 2.39 5.03
C SER A 25 -14.06 2.47 3.93
N ALA A 26 -15.21 1.80 4.05
CA ALA A 26 -16.12 1.58 2.94
C ALA A 26 -16.67 2.89 2.37
N ALA A 27 -17.15 3.81 3.22
CA ALA A 27 -17.70 5.09 2.75
C ALA A 27 -16.66 5.92 2.00
N ILE A 28 -15.43 5.97 2.51
CA ILE A 28 -14.31 6.70 1.89
C ILE A 28 -13.92 6.02 0.57
N TYR A 29 -13.80 4.70 0.56
CA TYR A 29 -13.37 3.93 -0.60
C TYR A 29 -14.41 3.98 -1.75
N VAL A 30 -15.70 3.92 -1.41
CA VAL A 30 -16.80 4.12 -2.38
C VAL A 30 -16.79 5.54 -2.93
N ALA A 31 -16.55 6.56 -2.09
CA ALA A 31 -16.44 7.94 -2.55
C ALA A 31 -15.27 8.12 -3.54
N GLN A 32 -14.12 7.49 -3.27
CA GLN A 32 -12.98 7.49 -4.19
C GLN A 32 -13.34 6.87 -5.55
N ALA A 33 -14.02 5.72 -5.55
CA ALA A 33 -14.47 5.09 -6.79
C ALA A 33 -15.51 5.94 -7.53
N ALA A 34 -16.46 6.55 -6.83
CA ALA A 34 -17.43 7.47 -7.45
C ALA A 34 -16.76 8.68 -8.09
N ILE A 35 -15.76 9.27 -7.43
CA ILE A 35 -14.96 10.37 -7.98
C ILE A 35 -14.17 9.89 -9.21
N ALA A 36 -13.53 8.72 -9.14
CA ALA A 36 -12.80 8.15 -10.27
C ALA A 36 -13.72 7.86 -11.46
N LEU A 37 -14.97 7.44 -11.24
CA LEU A 37 -15.94 7.22 -12.32
C LEU A 37 -16.46 8.55 -12.92
N ALA A 38 -16.58 9.59 -12.11
CA ALA A 38 -17.09 10.88 -12.55
C ALA A 38 -16.02 11.76 -13.23
N PHE A 39 -14.77 11.68 -12.77
CA PHE A 39 -13.67 12.56 -13.16
C PHE A 39 -12.45 11.82 -13.73
N GLY A 40 -12.40 10.50 -13.62
CA GLY A 40 -11.26 9.72 -14.10
C GLY A 40 -11.12 9.80 -15.63
N PRO A 41 -9.91 9.55 -16.14
CA PRO A 41 -9.71 9.48 -17.58
C PRO A 41 -10.59 8.38 -18.18
N PRO A 42 -11.12 8.56 -19.40
CA PRO A 42 -11.82 7.49 -20.09
C PRO A 42 -10.89 6.28 -20.22
N VAL A 43 -11.46 5.07 -20.10
CA VAL A 43 -10.71 3.82 -20.21
C VAL A 43 -9.92 3.86 -21.53
N PRO A 44 -8.57 3.75 -21.50
CA PRO A 44 -7.78 3.83 -22.70
C PRO A 44 -8.20 2.73 -23.67
N VAL A 45 -8.59 3.11 -24.89
CA VAL A 45 -8.77 2.13 -25.96
C VAL A 45 -7.38 1.71 -26.42
N ALA A 46 -7.16 0.41 -26.55
CA ALA A 46 -5.86 -0.11 -26.98
C ALA A 46 -5.45 0.52 -28.33
N GLY A 47 -4.26 1.12 -28.37
CA GLY A 47 -3.72 1.78 -29.58
C GLY A 47 -4.07 3.28 -29.71
N THR A 48 -4.80 3.87 -28.76
CA THR A 48 -5.01 5.32 -28.69
C THR A 48 -4.18 5.93 -27.57
N GLU A 49 -3.33 6.90 -27.89
CA GLU A 49 -2.80 7.80 -26.87
C GLU A 49 -3.93 8.75 -26.46
N ALA A 50 -4.27 8.74 -25.18
CA ALA A 50 -5.20 9.72 -24.65
C ALA A 50 -4.58 11.10 -24.79
N ALA A 51 -5.17 11.96 -25.63
CA ALA A 51 -4.75 13.35 -25.73
C ALA A 51 -4.85 14.00 -24.34
N GLN A 52 -3.75 14.58 -23.86
CA GLN A 52 -3.71 15.27 -22.57
C GLN A 52 -4.40 16.63 -22.71
N THR A 53 -5.72 16.66 -22.56
CA THR A 53 -6.48 17.92 -22.51
C THR A 53 -6.41 18.52 -21.10
N PRO A 54 -6.54 19.85 -20.96
CA PRO A 54 -6.62 20.50 -19.65
C PRO A 54 -7.73 19.89 -18.76
N GLU A 55 -8.87 19.53 -19.32
CA GLU A 55 -9.99 18.90 -18.61
C GLU A 55 -9.63 17.50 -18.13
N GLY A 56 -8.95 16.70 -18.96
CA GLY A 56 -8.48 15.36 -18.59
C GLY A 56 -7.41 15.40 -17.50
N LEU A 57 -6.49 16.37 -17.55
CA LEU A 57 -5.49 16.60 -16.51
C LEU A 57 -6.14 17.03 -15.19
N PHE A 58 -7.15 17.89 -15.25
CA PHE A 58 -7.93 18.28 -14.07
C PHE A 58 -8.65 17.09 -13.45
N GLY A 59 -9.33 16.27 -14.25
CA GLY A 59 -10.02 15.06 -13.78
C GLY A 59 -9.08 14.04 -13.15
N LEU A 60 -7.90 13.84 -13.75
CA LEU A 60 -6.82 13.03 -13.18
C LEU A 60 -6.35 13.60 -11.83
N ALA A 61 -6.10 14.92 -11.75
CA ALA A 61 -5.66 15.56 -10.52
C ALA A 61 -6.68 15.40 -9.38
N VAL A 62 -7.98 15.57 -9.68
CA VAL A 62 -9.08 15.35 -8.72
C VAL A 62 -9.09 13.90 -8.24
N THR A 63 -8.98 12.94 -9.16
CA THR A 63 -8.98 11.50 -8.83
C THR A 63 -7.78 11.11 -7.98
N VAL A 64 -6.57 11.57 -8.34
CA VAL A 64 -5.34 11.33 -7.58
C VAL A 64 -5.42 11.97 -6.20
N PHE A 65 -5.94 13.18 -6.10
CA PHE A 65 -6.12 13.87 -4.82
C PHE A 65 -7.11 13.12 -3.91
N ALA A 66 -8.25 12.69 -4.45
CA ALA A 66 -9.23 11.89 -3.71
C ALA A 66 -8.64 10.54 -3.27
N PHE A 67 -7.88 9.88 -4.15
CA PHE A 67 -7.18 8.64 -3.82
C PHE A 67 -6.18 8.85 -2.67
N LEU A 68 -5.38 9.92 -2.75
CA LEU A 68 -4.38 10.26 -1.75
C LEU A 68 -5.02 10.55 -0.39
N VAL A 69 -5.98 11.48 -0.34
CA VAL A 69 -6.61 11.90 0.92
C VAL A 69 -7.39 10.74 1.53
N GLY A 70 -8.17 10.01 0.73
CA GLY A 70 -8.97 8.90 1.24
C GLY A 70 -8.13 7.71 1.71
N SER A 71 -7.04 7.37 1.01
CA SER A 71 -6.15 6.28 1.46
C SER A 71 -5.43 6.63 2.76
N LEU A 72 -4.99 7.89 2.93
CA LEU A 72 -4.41 8.38 4.19
C LEU A 72 -5.44 8.35 5.32
N TRP A 73 -6.68 8.74 5.04
CA TRP A 73 -7.76 8.72 6.03
C TRP A 73 -8.05 7.29 6.48
N ILE A 74 -8.20 6.36 5.53
CA ILE A 74 -8.39 4.93 5.80
C ILE A 74 -7.22 4.38 6.62
N ALA A 75 -5.97 4.68 6.23
CA ALA A 75 -4.80 4.18 6.93
C ALA A 75 -4.72 4.68 8.38
N VAL A 76 -4.86 5.98 8.60
CA VAL A 76 -4.82 6.56 9.94
C VAL A 76 -5.97 6.06 10.80
N ALA A 77 -7.19 6.02 10.28
CA ALA A 77 -8.36 5.50 11.00
C ALA A 77 -8.17 4.02 11.38
N TRP A 78 -7.69 3.20 10.43
CA TRP A 78 -7.47 1.77 10.66
C TRP A 78 -6.37 1.51 11.69
N HIS A 79 -5.24 2.21 11.63
CA HIS A 79 -4.18 2.09 12.64
C HIS A 79 -4.69 2.41 14.05
N ARG A 80 -5.49 3.46 14.18
CA ARG A 80 -6.06 3.90 15.46
C ARG A 80 -7.11 2.94 15.99
N TYR A 81 -7.96 2.41 15.12
CA TYR A 81 -8.88 1.33 15.48
C TYR A 81 -8.12 0.11 16.03
N VAL A 82 -7.12 -0.38 15.31
CA VAL A 82 -6.40 -1.60 15.72
C VAL A 82 -5.61 -1.40 17.01
N LEU A 83 -4.94 -0.25 17.15
CA LEU A 83 -4.02 -0.02 18.27
C LEU A 83 -4.68 0.57 19.51
N ARG A 84 -5.76 1.35 19.37
CA ARG A 84 -6.47 2.03 20.47
C ARG A 84 -7.97 1.73 20.53
N VAL A 85 -8.51 0.88 19.66
CA VAL A 85 -9.96 0.58 19.59
C VAL A 85 -10.79 1.84 19.41
N GLU A 86 -10.24 2.80 18.65
CA GLU A 86 -10.98 4.01 18.29
C GLU A 86 -12.05 3.67 17.26
N ASP A 87 -13.30 3.65 17.69
CA ASP A 87 -14.44 3.27 16.85
C ASP A 87 -15.03 4.48 16.10
N ALA A 88 -15.73 4.22 14.99
CA ALA A 88 -16.35 5.27 14.18
C ALA A 88 -17.77 5.56 14.69
N PRO A 89 -18.09 6.76 15.22
CA PRO A 89 -19.42 7.07 15.73
C PRO A 89 -20.51 7.11 14.63
N GLY A 90 -20.12 7.08 13.35
CA GLY A 90 -21.02 7.05 12.20
C GLY A 90 -20.43 6.30 11.00
N ALA A 91 -20.93 6.59 9.79
CA ALA A 91 -20.51 5.94 8.56
C ALA A 91 -19.10 6.33 8.07
N VAL A 92 -18.55 7.44 8.59
CA VAL A 92 -17.21 7.94 8.26
C VAL A 92 -16.41 8.05 9.57
N PRO A 93 -15.17 7.54 9.62
CA PRO A 93 -14.34 7.61 10.82
C PRO A 93 -13.90 9.06 11.11
N PRO A 94 -13.52 9.38 12.37
CA PRO A 94 -13.06 10.71 12.73
C PRO A 94 -11.88 11.19 11.88
N PHE A 95 -11.94 12.45 11.44
CA PHE A 95 -10.90 13.06 10.60
C PHE A 95 -9.73 13.56 11.45
N HIS A 96 -8.52 13.06 11.18
CA HIS A 96 -7.30 13.38 11.92
C HIS A 96 -6.30 14.13 11.05
N GLY A 97 -6.68 15.30 10.51
CA GLY A 97 -5.91 16.03 9.51
C GLY A 97 -4.42 16.25 9.84
N ALA A 98 -4.11 16.65 11.08
CA ALA A 98 -2.71 16.82 11.50
C ALA A 98 -1.91 15.51 11.43
N ARG A 99 -2.51 14.39 11.86
CA ARG A 99 -1.87 13.07 11.82
C ARG A 99 -1.77 12.52 10.41
N MET A 100 -2.76 12.79 9.56
CA MET A 100 -2.71 12.45 8.14
C MET A 100 -1.58 13.22 7.43
N ALA A 101 -1.38 14.50 7.75
CA ALA A 101 -0.29 15.29 7.20
C ALA A 101 1.09 14.78 7.66
N ASP A 102 1.26 14.51 8.96
CA ASP A 102 2.48 13.92 9.50
C ASP A 102 2.79 12.57 8.84
N TYR A 103 1.77 11.71 8.71
CA TYR A 103 1.87 10.41 8.04
C TYR A 103 2.31 10.59 6.59
N PHE A 104 1.63 11.48 5.84
CA PHE A 104 1.92 11.74 4.43
C PHE A 104 3.35 12.21 4.19
N VAL A 105 3.83 13.18 4.96
CA VAL A 105 5.20 13.70 4.84
C VAL A 105 6.23 12.59 5.08
N LYS A 106 5.98 11.72 6.08
CA LYS A 106 6.86 10.59 6.36
C LYS A 106 6.78 9.53 5.26
N SER A 107 5.61 9.24 4.72
CA SER A 107 5.45 8.35 3.57
C SER A 107 6.18 8.87 2.33
N ILE A 108 6.18 10.18 2.05
CA ILE A 108 6.97 10.77 0.97
C ILE A 108 8.45 10.49 1.18
N LEU A 109 8.99 10.78 2.38
CA LEU A 109 10.41 10.57 2.66
C LEU A 109 10.80 9.09 2.51
N ILE A 110 9.95 8.18 2.99
CA ILE A 110 10.13 6.74 2.83
C ILE A 110 10.11 6.35 1.34
N GLY A 111 9.16 6.88 0.58
CA GLY A 111 9.05 6.69 -0.87
C GLY A 111 10.27 7.20 -1.63
N LEU A 112 10.82 8.36 -1.25
CA LEU A 112 12.04 8.90 -1.84
C LEU A 112 13.25 8.00 -1.56
N ILE A 113 13.40 7.48 -0.33
CA ILE A 113 14.49 6.56 0.03
C ILE A 113 14.34 5.24 -0.75
N ALA A 114 13.13 4.67 -0.76
CA ALA A 114 12.85 3.44 -1.49
C ALA A 114 13.05 3.61 -3.00
N GLY A 115 12.64 4.77 -3.55
CA GLY A 115 12.84 5.14 -4.95
C GLY A 115 14.32 5.31 -5.30
N ALA A 116 15.11 5.95 -4.44
CA ALA A 116 16.56 6.07 -4.64
C ALA A 116 17.25 4.70 -4.63
N VAL A 117 16.90 3.82 -3.69
CA VAL A 117 17.41 2.44 -3.67
C VAL A 117 16.98 1.69 -4.93
N GLY A 118 15.71 1.82 -5.32
CA GLY A 118 15.17 1.20 -6.54
C GLY A 118 15.88 1.67 -7.80
N ALA A 119 16.17 2.97 -7.92
CA ALA A 119 16.89 3.55 -9.04
C ALA A 119 18.34 3.04 -9.12
N VAL A 120 19.05 3.00 -7.98
CA VAL A 120 20.43 2.48 -7.92
C VAL A 120 20.46 0.99 -8.28
N VAL A 121 19.62 0.17 -7.65
CA VAL A 121 19.55 -1.28 -7.94
C VAL A 121 19.12 -1.50 -9.39
N GLY A 122 18.12 -0.76 -9.88
CA GLY A 122 17.63 -0.87 -11.24
C GLY A 122 18.70 -0.53 -12.27
N MET A 123 19.49 0.52 -12.04
CA MET A 123 20.62 0.87 -12.89
C MET A 123 21.67 -0.23 -12.92
N LEU A 124 22.04 -0.78 -11.76
CA LEU A 124 23.03 -1.86 -11.65
C LEU A 124 22.55 -3.14 -12.36
N VAL A 125 21.29 -3.53 -12.16
CA VAL A 125 20.70 -4.72 -12.77
C VAL A 125 20.54 -4.53 -14.28
N ALA A 126 20.09 -3.36 -14.73
CA ALA A 126 19.97 -3.05 -16.15
C ALA A 126 21.35 -3.05 -16.84
N PHE A 127 22.36 -2.45 -16.21
CA PHE A 127 23.74 -2.45 -16.72
C PHE A 127 24.28 -3.88 -16.93
N LEU A 128 23.92 -4.81 -16.05
CA LEU A 128 24.31 -6.22 -16.16
C LEU A 128 23.49 -7.01 -17.17
N LEU A 129 22.15 -6.88 -17.14
CA LEU A 129 21.24 -7.75 -17.90
C LEU A 129 21.00 -7.30 -19.34
N VAL A 130 21.00 -5.98 -19.61
CA VAL A 130 20.73 -5.46 -20.96
C VAL A 130 21.78 -5.94 -21.98
N PRO A 131 23.09 -5.96 -21.70
CA PRO A 131 24.07 -6.50 -22.64
C PRO A 131 23.91 -8.01 -22.89
N LEU A 132 23.41 -8.76 -21.91
CA LEU A 132 23.27 -10.22 -21.99
C LEU A 132 21.98 -10.66 -22.69
N MET A 133 20.89 -9.93 -22.46
CA MET A 133 19.53 -10.36 -22.85
C MET A 133 18.84 -9.39 -23.81
N GLY A 134 19.48 -8.27 -24.14
CA GLY A 134 18.90 -7.23 -25.00
C GLY A 134 17.59 -6.67 -24.44
N PRO A 135 16.61 -6.33 -25.30
CA PRO A 135 15.33 -5.74 -24.88
C PRO A 135 14.52 -6.60 -23.91
N ALA A 136 14.71 -7.93 -23.90
CA ALA A 136 13.99 -8.83 -22.99
C ALA A 136 14.30 -8.53 -21.50
N ALA A 137 15.47 -7.95 -21.21
CA ALA A 137 15.86 -7.52 -19.86
C ALA A 137 14.87 -6.51 -19.25
N GLY A 138 14.19 -5.70 -20.08
CA GLY A 138 13.25 -4.69 -19.62
C GLY A 138 12.10 -5.25 -18.78
N SER A 139 11.70 -6.49 -19.02
CA SER A 139 10.66 -7.18 -18.23
C SER A 139 11.15 -7.73 -16.89
N LEU A 140 12.45 -8.07 -16.79
CA LEU A 140 13.04 -8.68 -15.61
C LEU A 140 13.56 -7.66 -14.60
N VAL A 141 14.05 -6.52 -15.06
CA VAL A 141 14.59 -5.46 -14.18
C VAL A 141 13.58 -5.06 -13.10
N PRO A 142 12.30 -4.74 -13.41
CA PRO A 142 11.33 -4.38 -12.37
C PRO A 142 11.10 -5.50 -11.35
N MET A 143 11.09 -6.76 -11.77
CA MET A 143 10.91 -7.91 -10.86
C MET A 143 12.06 -8.04 -9.86
N VAL A 144 13.29 -7.82 -10.30
CA VAL A 144 14.49 -7.87 -9.44
C VAL A 144 14.53 -6.67 -8.49
N VAL A 145 14.18 -5.47 -8.97
CA VAL A 145 14.16 -4.24 -8.19
C VAL A 145 13.04 -4.23 -7.14
N MET A 146 11.93 -4.92 -7.41
CA MET A 146 10.77 -4.96 -6.53
C MET A 146 11.15 -5.42 -5.11
N VAL A 147 11.90 -6.52 -4.98
CA VAL A 147 12.23 -7.09 -3.67
C VAL A 147 12.98 -6.12 -2.74
N PRO A 148 14.12 -5.52 -3.13
CA PRO A 148 14.83 -4.57 -2.27
C PRO A 148 13.99 -3.33 -1.95
N VAL A 149 13.18 -2.83 -2.91
CA VAL A 149 12.25 -1.72 -2.67
C VAL A 149 11.26 -2.08 -1.57
N PHE A 150 10.59 -3.23 -1.66
CA PHE A 150 9.64 -3.67 -0.63
C PHE A 150 10.30 -3.90 0.73
N VAL A 151 11.54 -4.42 0.77
CA VAL A 151 12.30 -4.55 2.03
C VAL A 151 12.52 -3.18 2.69
N VAL A 152 12.93 -2.17 1.91
CA VAL A 152 13.11 -0.81 2.42
C VAL A 152 11.78 -0.23 2.90
N LEU A 153 10.72 -0.39 2.09
CA LEU A 153 9.38 0.09 2.42
C LEU A 153 8.88 -0.53 3.73
N TYR A 154 8.93 -1.85 3.92
CA TYR A 154 8.44 -2.46 5.16
C TYR A 154 9.21 -2.01 6.39
N ARG A 155 10.54 -1.89 6.29
CA ARG A 155 11.36 -1.51 7.44
C ARG A 155 11.12 -0.08 7.89
N PHE A 156 11.12 0.88 6.96
CA PHE A 156 10.88 2.26 7.32
C PHE A 156 9.40 2.54 7.61
N SER A 157 8.47 1.90 6.90
CA SER A 157 7.03 2.11 7.11
C SER A 157 6.53 1.53 8.44
N ALA A 158 7.33 0.69 9.11
CA ALA A 158 6.99 0.20 10.44
C ALA A 158 6.73 1.32 11.46
N ILE A 159 7.23 2.56 11.26
CA ILE A 159 6.94 3.69 12.17
C ILE A 159 5.60 4.38 11.91
N LEU A 160 5.00 4.17 10.74
CA LEU A 160 3.82 4.90 10.28
C LEU A 160 2.59 4.75 11.19
N PRO A 161 2.30 3.57 11.77
CA PRO A 161 1.22 3.44 12.73
C PRO A 161 1.45 4.31 13.97
N GLY A 162 2.67 4.37 14.51
CA GLY A 162 3.00 5.25 15.63
C GLY A 162 2.76 6.74 15.31
N ILE A 163 3.05 7.17 14.08
CA ILE A 163 2.75 8.53 13.62
C ILE A 163 1.24 8.78 13.57
N ALA A 164 0.45 7.81 13.10
CA ALA A 164 -1.02 7.89 13.11
C ALA A 164 -1.59 8.02 14.53
N MET A 165 -0.91 7.42 15.51
CA MET A 165 -1.24 7.52 16.94
C MET A 165 -0.81 8.84 17.59
N GLY A 166 0.04 9.63 16.90
CA GLY A 166 0.64 10.86 17.42
C GLY A 166 1.85 10.64 18.32
N GLU A 167 2.46 9.45 18.27
CA GLU A 167 3.63 9.12 19.08
C GLU A 167 4.89 9.79 18.51
N PRO A 168 5.81 10.30 19.36
CA PRO A 168 7.09 10.82 18.92
C PRO A 168 8.01 9.66 18.51
N VAL A 169 8.00 9.29 17.24
CA VAL A 169 8.82 8.19 16.71
C VAL A 169 10.00 8.73 15.91
N ARG A 170 11.22 8.29 16.26
CA ARG A 170 12.43 8.56 15.45
C ARG A 170 12.30 7.91 14.08
N PHE A 171 12.69 8.63 13.02
CA PHE A 171 12.57 8.15 11.64
C PHE A 171 13.31 6.82 11.38
N THR A 172 14.49 6.63 11.97
CA THR A 172 15.28 5.40 11.81
C THR A 172 14.81 4.24 12.69
N ALA A 173 13.85 4.47 13.61
CA ALA A 173 13.43 3.47 14.58
C ALA A 173 12.89 2.20 13.92
N GLY A 174 12.15 2.33 12.80
CA GLY A 174 11.66 1.16 12.06
C GLY A 174 12.78 0.31 11.48
N TRP A 175 13.82 0.93 10.92
CA TRP A 175 14.99 0.22 10.41
C TRP A 175 15.77 -0.49 11.52
N GLU A 176 16.03 0.21 12.62
CA GLU A 176 16.76 -0.33 13.77
C GLU A 176 15.99 -1.45 14.47
N ALA A 177 14.69 -1.27 14.67
CA ALA A 177 13.82 -2.27 15.32
C ALA A 177 13.69 -3.57 14.50
N THR A 178 13.95 -3.49 13.20
CA THR A 178 13.93 -4.62 12.26
C THR A 178 15.33 -5.08 11.85
N ALA A 179 16.38 -4.63 12.56
CA ALA A 179 17.74 -5.11 12.32
C ALA A 179 17.85 -6.62 12.59
N GLY A 180 18.57 -7.33 11.72
CA GLY A 180 18.67 -8.80 11.78
C GLY A 180 17.50 -9.56 11.16
N GLU A 181 16.44 -8.86 10.70
CA GLU A 181 15.20 -9.48 10.21
C GLU A 181 15.03 -9.35 8.69
N THR A 182 16.12 -9.13 7.94
CA THR A 182 16.09 -8.98 6.48
C THR A 182 15.43 -10.17 5.80
N GLY A 183 15.72 -11.41 6.24
CA GLY A 183 15.08 -12.61 5.71
C GLY A 183 13.55 -12.62 5.89
N THR A 184 13.07 -12.10 7.03
CA THR A 184 11.64 -11.92 7.27
C THR A 184 11.03 -10.89 6.31
N MET A 185 11.71 -9.76 6.06
CA MET A 185 11.22 -8.72 5.15
C MET A 185 11.21 -9.17 3.70
N VAL A 186 12.22 -9.93 3.26
CA VAL A 186 12.25 -10.55 1.92
C VAL A 186 11.13 -11.56 1.77
N GLY A 187 10.94 -12.43 2.77
CA GLY A 187 9.84 -13.40 2.77
C GLY A 187 8.46 -12.71 2.73
N LEU A 188 8.30 -11.60 3.46
CA LEU A 188 7.07 -10.83 3.48
C LEU A 188 6.80 -10.13 2.13
N ALA A 189 7.84 -9.59 1.49
CA ALA A 189 7.76 -9.04 0.14
C ALA A 189 7.33 -10.11 -0.88
N ALA A 190 7.93 -11.29 -0.82
CA ALA A 190 7.57 -12.40 -1.71
C ALA A 190 6.12 -12.87 -1.51
N ILE A 191 5.68 -13.04 -0.26
CA ILE A 191 4.30 -13.44 0.06
C ILE A 191 3.30 -12.37 -0.40
N SER A 192 3.60 -11.08 -0.17
CA SER A 192 2.72 -9.97 -0.56
C SER A 192 2.62 -9.82 -2.07
N ALA A 193 3.73 -10.00 -2.79
CA ALA A 193 3.74 -10.04 -4.25
C ALA A 193 2.92 -11.22 -4.78
N LEU A 194 3.13 -12.42 -4.22
CA LEU A 194 2.36 -13.61 -4.59
C LEU A 194 0.86 -13.41 -4.33
N ALA A 195 0.48 -12.90 -3.17
CA ALA A 195 -0.91 -12.60 -2.84
C ALA A 195 -1.53 -11.60 -3.83
N SER A 196 -0.76 -10.59 -4.24
CA SER A 196 -1.20 -9.59 -5.23
C SER A 196 -1.43 -10.23 -6.60
N VAL A 197 -0.53 -11.10 -7.05
CA VAL A 197 -0.71 -11.88 -8.29
C VAL A 197 -1.96 -12.76 -8.21
N LEU A 198 -2.13 -13.49 -7.10
CA LEU A 198 -3.29 -14.37 -6.89
C LEU A 198 -4.62 -13.60 -6.88
N LEU A 199 -4.66 -12.41 -6.27
CA LEU A 199 -5.83 -11.53 -6.31
C LEU A 199 -6.13 -11.01 -7.73
N GLY A 200 -5.12 -10.89 -8.59
CA GLY A 200 -5.28 -10.47 -9.98
C GLY A 200 -5.75 -11.58 -10.93
N LEU A 201 -5.55 -12.86 -10.60
CA LEU A 201 -5.85 -13.97 -11.52
C LEU A 201 -7.30 -13.99 -12.05
N PRO A 202 -8.35 -13.71 -11.26
CA PRO A 202 -9.72 -13.72 -11.77
C PRO A 202 -9.96 -12.72 -12.90
N LEU A 203 -9.21 -11.62 -12.96
CA LEU A 203 -9.33 -10.62 -14.04
C LEU A 203 -8.97 -11.19 -15.42
N LEU A 204 -8.27 -12.33 -15.50
CA LEU A 204 -7.98 -13.02 -16.76
C LEU A 204 -9.23 -13.67 -17.37
N MET A 205 -10.27 -13.91 -16.56
CA MET A 205 -11.49 -14.61 -16.97
C MET A 205 -12.73 -13.72 -16.88
N LEU A 206 -12.69 -12.65 -16.08
CA LEU A 206 -13.79 -11.72 -15.92
C LEU A 206 -13.77 -10.62 -16.99
N GLY A 207 -14.94 -10.15 -17.39
CA GLY A 207 -15.10 -9.02 -18.31
C GLY A 207 -16.20 -8.06 -17.88
N GLY A 208 -16.19 -6.86 -18.44
CA GLY A 208 -17.21 -5.83 -18.21
C GLY A 208 -17.37 -5.48 -16.73
N ILE A 209 -18.62 -5.41 -16.26
CA ILE A 209 -18.95 -5.00 -14.88
C ILE A 209 -18.39 -5.96 -13.83
N LEU A 210 -18.27 -7.26 -14.13
CA LEU A 210 -17.73 -8.23 -13.17
C LEU A 210 -16.24 -8.03 -12.92
N ALA A 211 -15.47 -7.70 -13.97
CA ALA A 211 -14.06 -7.36 -13.82
C ALA A 211 -13.88 -6.09 -12.98
N LEU A 212 -14.68 -5.06 -13.23
CA LEU A 212 -14.67 -3.81 -12.46
C LEU A 212 -15.00 -4.04 -10.98
N LEU A 213 -16.05 -4.81 -10.67
CA LEU A 213 -16.43 -5.13 -9.29
C LEU A 213 -15.33 -5.93 -8.58
N TRP A 214 -14.71 -6.89 -9.27
CA TRP A 214 -13.60 -7.65 -8.72
C TRP A 214 -12.38 -6.77 -8.46
N GLU A 215 -12.01 -5.91 -9.42
CA GLU A 215 -10.89 -4.98 -9.26
C GLU A 215 -11.11 -4.04 -8.07
N PHE A 216 -12.31 -3.46 -7.94
CA PHE A 216 -12.68 -2.64 -6.79
C PHE A 216 -12.51 -3.40 -5.46
N LEU A 217 -13.00 -4.65 -5.39
CA LEU A 217 -12.86 -5.47 -4.19
C LEU A 217 -11.40 -5.88 -3.91
N ALA A 218 -10.67 -6.31 -4.93
CA ALA A 218 -9.28 -6.77 -4.82
C ALA A 218 -8.37 -5.62 -4.36
N ASN A 219 -8.56 -4.42 -4.91
CA ASN A 219 -7.83 -3.22 -4.51
C ASN A 219 -8.14 -2.81 -3.07
N TRP A 220 -9.40 -2.94 -2.62
CA TRP A 220 -9.77 -2.72 -1.23
C TRP A 220 -9.05 -3.71 -0.29
N VAL A 221 -9.07 -5.01 -0.62
CA VAL A 221 -8.39 -6.05 0.16
C VAL A 221 -6.88 -5.77 0.23
N GLN A 222 -6.26 -5.42 -0.90
CA GLN A 222 -4.82 -5.12 -0.95
C GLN A 222 -4.48 -3.90 -0.09
N LEU A 223 -5.29 -2.84 -0.13
CA LEU A 223 -5.13 -1.66 0.71
C LEU A 223 -5.21 -2.03 2.20
N MET A 224 -6.29 -2.69 2.62
CA MET A 224 -6.53 -3.01 4.03
C MET A 224 -5.49 -3.99 4.59
N VAL A 225 -5.10 -5.00 3.82
CA VAL A 225 -4.04 -5.94 4.22
C VAL A 225 -2.69 -5.24 4.26
N GLY A 226 -2.38 -4.39 3.27
CA GLY A 226 -1.14 -3.62 3.25
C GLY A 226 -0.97 -2.73 4.48
N ILE A 227 -2.00 -1.98 4.85
CA ILE A 227 -1.99 -1.14 6.07
C ILE A 227 -1.92 -2.02 7.34
N SER A 228 -2.58 -3.18 7.34
CA SER A 228 -2.51 -4.13 8.46
C SER A 228 -1.12 -4.74 8.66
N ILE A 229 -0.39 -4.98 7.57
CA ILE A 229 1.03 -5.37 7.63
C ILE A 229 1.83 -4.32 8.37
N LEU A 230 1.68 -3.05 8.04
CA LEU A 230 2.40 -1.97 8.74
C LEU A 230 2.06 -1.93 10.23
N THR A 231 0.78 -2.08 10.57
CA THR A 231 0.33 -2.15 11.97
C THR A 231 0.95 -3.32 12.72
N THR A 232 1.00 -4.49 12.07
CA THR A 232 1.61 -5.71 12.63
C THR A 232 3.12 -5.52 12.83
N LEU A 233 3.80 -4.90 11.87
CA LEU A 233 5.24 -4.59 11.97
C LEU A 233 5.51 -3.61 13.13
N TYR A 234 4.70 -2.57 13.28
CA TYR A 234 4.79 -1.63 14.40
C TYR A 234 4.57 -2.34 15.74
N GLY A 235 3.45 -3.07 15.87
CA GLY A 235 3.09 -3.78 17.10
C GLY A 235 4.18 -4.78 17.50
N HIS A 236 4.68 -5.57 16.55
CA HIS A 236 5.67 -6.60 16.85
C HIS A 236 7.08 -6.04 17.07
N TYR A 237 7.59 -5.20 16.16
CA TYR A 237 8.99 -4.79 16.19
C TYR A 237 9.24 -3.55 17.06
N ILE A 238 8.28 -2.64 17.17
CA ILE A 238 8.44 -1.40 17.95
C ILE A 238 7.81 -1.57 19.34
N GLU A 239 6.54 -1.95 19.43
CA GLU A 239 5.85 -2.12 20.72
C GLU A 239 6.12 -3.47 21.39
N LYS A 240 6.83 -4.39 20.72
CA LYS A 240 7.19 -5.73 21.24
C LYS A 240 5.98 -6.61 21.60
N ARG A 241 4.84 -6.40 20.96
CA ARG A 241 3.66 -7.28 21.08
C ARG A 241 3.94 -8.65 20.45
N ALA A 242 3.32 -9.69 21.00
CA ALA A 242 3.41 -11.04 20.45
C ALA A 242 2.62 -11.15 19.13
N LEU A 243 3.13 -11.97 18.20
CA LEU A 243 2.39 -12.39 17.00
C LEU A 243 1.49 -13.57 17.40
N VAL A 244 0.28 -13.27 17.86
CA VAL A 244 -0.77 -14.26 18.18
C VAL A 244 -1.76 -14.41 17.04
#